data_AF-A0A5B6ZZ33-F1
#
_entry.id   AF-A0A5B6ZZ33-F1
#
_cell.length_a   1.000
_cell.length_b   1.000
_cell.length_c   1.000
_cell.angle_alpha   90.00
_cell.angle_beta   90.00
_cell.angle_gamma   90.00
#
_symmetry.space_group_name_H-M   'P 1'
#
loop_
_entity.id
_entity.type
_entity.pdbx_description
1 polymer ?
#
loop_
_entity_poly.entity_id
_entity_poly.type
_entity_poly.pdbx_seq_one_letter_code
_entity_poly.pdbx_strand_id
1 'polypeptide(L)'
;MLDQENGVPEDPTWPEFKLPDLLSTGTVRELHAAIENEWDTLRRSACQTAAGRALWKHVVHDPLAELLAGETYLRSLYDKIKTDRLNNAREVSGVILAVRTLWFDSKLEAALNSFDGGEAQVVFLGAGW
;
A
#
# COMPACT_ATOMS: atom_id res chain seq x y z
N MET A 1 6.42 35.21 27.93
CA MET A 1 6.29 33.80 28.38
C MET A 1 4.86 33.35 28.14
N LEU A 2 4.68 32.52 27.12
CA LEU A 2 4.01 31.23 27.19
C LEU A 2 4.11 30.66 25.77
N ASP A 3 5.21 29.94 25.55
CA ASP A 3 5.41 29.11 24.37
C ASP A 3 4.31 28.05 24.36
N GLN A 4 3.39 28.12 23.40
CA GLN A 4 2.52 26.99 23.10
C GLN A 4 3.28 26.10 22.11
N GLU A 5 3.84 25.02 22.64
CA GLU A 5 4.27 23.88 21.85
C GLU A 5 3.12 23.45 20.93
N ASN A 6 3.32 23.61 19.63
CA ASN A 6 2.47 23.03 18.60
C ASN A 6 2.63 21.50 18.64
N GLY A 7 1.98 20.86 19.60
CA GLY A 7 1.76 19.42 19.58
C GLY A 7 0.91 19.09 18.37
N VAL A 8 1.46 18.28 17.47
CA VAL A 8 0.72 17.67 16.36
C VAL A 8 -0.53 17.01 16.97
N PRO A 9 -1.76 17.37 16.56
CA PRO A 9 -2.95 16.70 17.07
C PRO A 9 -2.79 15.19 16.86
N GLU A 10 -3.11 14.36 17.83
CA GLU A 10 -3.18 12.93 17.58
C GLU A 10 -4.52 12.67 16.90
N ASP A 11 -4.53 12.07 15.70
CA ASP A 11 -5.76 11.57 15.10
C ASP A 11 -6.21 10.34 15.91
N PRO A 12 -7.28 10.44 16.71
CA PRO A 12 -7.68 9.37 17.62
C PRO A 12 -8.26 8.16 16.88
N THR A 13 -8.45 8.23 15.56
CA THR A 13 -9.15 7.23 14.76
C THR A 13 -8.26 6.41 13.83
N TRP A 14 -7.01 6.84 13.58
CA TRP A 14 -6.13 6.09 12.69
C TRP A 14 -5.36 4.99 13.45
N PRO A 15 -5.37 3.73 12.97
CA PRO A 15 -4.70 2.64 13.67
C PRO A 15 -3.20 2.89 13.84
N GLU A 16 -2.66 2.44 14.97
CA GLU A 16 -1.23 2.45 15.21
C GLU A 16 -0.49 1.70 14.09
N PHE A 17 0.57 2.31 13.55
CA PHE A 17 1.41 1.68 12.56
C PHE A 17 2.22 0.53 13.16
N LYS A 18 1.95 -0.69 12.70
CA LYS A 18 2.72 -1.89 13.06
C LYS A 18 3.32 -2.49 11.81
N LEU A 19 4.63 -2.69 11.83
CA LEU A 19 5.32 -3.40 10.76
C LEU A 19 5.14 -4.91 10.94
N PRO A 20 4.97 -5.67 9.85
CA PRO A 20 5.00 -7.13 9.90
C PRO A 20 6.36 -7.65 10.38
N ASP A 21 6.33 -8.62 11.29
CA ASP A 21 7.54 -9.28 11.79
C ASP A 21 8.39 -9.88 10.67
N LEU A 22 7.75 -10.34 9.58
CA LEU A 22 8.43 -10.92 8.43
C LEU A 22 9.42 -9.96 7.76
N LEU A 23 9.18 -8.64 7.83
CA LEU A 23 10.10 -7.62 7.30
C LEU A 23 11.41 -7.55 8.09
N SER A 24 11.43 -8.03 9.34
CA SER A 24 12.62 -8.04 10.18
C SER A 24 13.59 -9.20 9.85
N THR A 25 13.16 -10.16 9.03
CA THR A 25 14.02 -11.27 8.62
C THR A 25 15.16 -10.79 7.72
N GLY A 26 16.36 -11.34 7.91
CA GLY A 26 17.56 -10.93 7.18
C GLY A 26 17.38 -10.97 5.66
N THR A 27 16.81 -12.05 5.15
CA THR A 27 16.56 -12.24 3.72
C THR A 27 15.60 -11.20 3.13
N VAL A 28 14.50 -10.90 3.82
CA VAL A 28 13.52 -9.90 3.35
C VAL A 28 14.12 -8.49 3.40
N ARG A 29 14.88 -8.18 4.45
CA ARG A 29 15.57 -6.89 4.57
C ARG A 29 16.62 -6.70 3.47
N GLU A 30 17.41 -7.73 3.19
CA GLU A 30 18.39 -7.72 2.10
C GLU A 30 17.72 -7.53 0.73
N LEU A 31 16.58 -8.20 0.51
CA LEU A 31 15.78 -8.01 -0.70
C LEU A 31 15.33 -6.55 -0.86
N HIS A 32 14.76 -5.93 0.18
CA HIS A 32 14.33 -4.53 0.10
C HIS A 32 15.51 -3.56 -0.04
N ALA A 33 16.65 -3.83 0.60
CA ALA A 33 17.86 -3.03 0.42
C ALA A 33 18.37 -3.09 -1.03
N ALA A 34 18.35 -4.27 -1.67
CA ALA A 34 18.68 -4.40 -3.09
C ALA A 34 17.68 -3.64 -3.97
N ILE A 35 16.38 -3.74 -3.68
CA ILE A 35 15.34 -2.98 -4.38
C ILE A 35 15.61 -1.47 -4.31
N GLU A 36 15.90 -0.93 -3.13
CA GLU A 36 16.13 0.50 -2.96
C GLU A 36 17.38 1.02 -3.67
N ASN A 37 18.43 0.22 -3.74
CA ASN A 37 19.70 0.63 -4.34
C ASN A 37 19.74 0.40 -5.86
N GLU A 38 19.13 -0.69 -6.34
CA GLU A 38 19.36 -1.21 -7.69
C GLU A 38 18.16 -0.97 -8.62
N TRP A 39 16.96 -0.76 -8.08
CA TRP A 39 15.76 -0.68 -8.91
C TRP A 39 15.55 0.72 -9.47
N ASP A 40 15.11 0.77 -10.73
CA ASP A 40 14.69 1.99 -11.40
C ASP A 40 13.38 2.56 -10.82
N THR A 41 13.01 3.76 -11.27
CA THR A 41 11.83 4.48 -10.80
C THR A 41 10.53 3.70 -11.04
N LEU A 42 10.43 2.97 -12.17
CA LEU A 42 9.27 2.16 -12.51
C LEU A 42 9.08 1.04 -11.49
N ARG A 43 10.14 0.32 -11.16
CA ARG A 43 10.11 -0.79 -10.22
C ARG A 43 9.90 -0.35 -8.77
N ARG A 44 10.41 0.82 -8.36
CA ARG A 44 10.12 1.42 -7.04
C ARG A 44 8.64 1.81 -6.88
N SER A 45 7.97 2.19 -7.98
CA SER A 45 6.55 2.53 -7.94
C SER A 45 5.64 1.34 -7.60
N ALA A 46 6.11 0.10 -7.82
CA ALA A 46 5.43 -1.12 -7.41
C ALA A 46 5.36 -1.21 -5.87
N CYS A 47 6.47 -0.95 -5.17
CA CYS A 47 6.49 -0.94 -3.70
C CYS A 47 5.57 0.15 -3.10
N GLN A 48 5.49 1.33 -3.73
CA GLN A 48 4.54 2.38 -3.34
C GLN A 48 3.08 1.95 -3.54
N THR A 49 2.82 1.27 -4.66
CA THR A 49 1.51 0.70 -4.98
C THR A 49 1.10 -0.36 -3.96
N ALA A 50 2.00 -1.29 -3.62
CA ALA A 50 1.79 -2.30 -2.60
C ALA A 50 1.56 -1.66 -1.21
N ALA A 51 2.32 -0.61 -0.85
CA ALA A 51 2.11 0.10 0.42
C ALA A 51 0.69 0.68 0.54
N GLY A 52 0.13 1.19 -0.57
CA GLY A 52 -1.25 1.67 -0.59
C GLY A 52 -2.26 0.57 -0.30
N ARG A 53 -2.11 -0.60 -0.95
CA ARG A 53 -3.00 -1.75 -0.70
C ARG A 53 -2.88 -2.24 0.74
N ALA A 54 -1.66 -2.28 1.28
CA ALA A 54 -1.38 -2.65 2.66
C ALA A 54 -2.06 -1.71 3.69
N LEU A 55 -1.91 -0.39 3.53
CA LEU A 55 -2.45 0.58 4.50
C LEU A 55 -3.96 0.78 4.37
N TRP A 56 -4.54 0.44 3.21
CA TRP A 56 -5.99 0.41 2.98
C TRP A 56 -6.58 -1.00 3.12
N LYS A 57 -5.95 -1.88 3.92
CA LYS A 57 -6.36 -3.29 4.07
C LYS A 57 -7.77 -3.53 4.65
N HIS A 58 -8.40 -2.49 5.20
CA HIS A 58 -9.78 -2.54 5.68
C HIS A 58 -10.81 -2.52 4.52
N VAL A 59 -10.39 -2.10 3.33
CA VAL A 59 -11.19 -2.17 2.10
C VAL A 59 -10.60 -3.11 1.05
N VAL A 60 -9.27 -3.25 0.98
CA VAL A 60 -8.59 -4.15 0.04
C VAL A 60 -8.03 -5.35 0.78
N HIS A 61 -8.23 -6.56 0.27
CA HIS A 61 -7.63 -7.76 0.86
C HIS A 61 -6.46 -8.29 0.03
N ASP A 62 -5.27 -7.72 0.24
CA ASP A 62 -4.02 -8.22 -0.33
C ASP A 62 -3.08 -8.69 0.79
N PRO A 63 -2.95 -10.01 1.03
CA PRO A 63 -2.16 -10.56 2.13
C PRO A 63 -0.64 -10.39 1.95
N LEU A 64 -0.17 -10.09 0.73
CA LEU A 64 1.25 -9.94 0.43
C LEU A 64 1.68 -8.48 0.32
N ALA A 65 0.74 -7.53 0.29
CA ALA A 65 1.02 -6.11 0.09
C ALA A 65 2.02 -5.54 1.11
N GLU A 66 1.88 -5.88 2.40
CA GLU A 66 2.80 -5.37 3.44
C GLU A 66 4.23 -5.88 3.22
N LEU A 67 4.39 -7.14 2.80
CA LEU A 67 5.68 -7.72 2.48
C LEU A 67 6.28 -7.06 1.24
N LEU A 68 5.51 -6.93 0.16
CA LEU A 68 6.01 -6.40 -1.13
C LEU A 68 6.34 -4.89 -1.06
N ALA A 69 5.63 -4.16 -0.19
CA ALA A 69 5.87 -2.75 0.04
C ALA A 69 7.23 -2.50 0.70
N GLY A 70 7.61 -3.32 1.69
CA GLY A 70 8.78 -3.08 2.51
C GLY A 70 8.62 -1.90 3.47
N GLU A 71 9.51 -1.84 4.46
CA GLU A 71 9.42 -0.89 5.58
C GLU A 71 9.41 0.57 5.12
N THR A 72 10.33 0.95 4.23
CA THR A 72 10.50 2.35 3.78
C THR A 72 9.22 2.91 3.18
N TYR A 73 8.56 2.17 2.29
CA TYR A 73 7.36 2.63 1.61
C TYR A 73 6.13 2.57 2.52
N LEU A 74 6.03 1.56 3.39
CA LEU A 74 4.96 1.50 4.39
C LEU A 74 5.02 2.67 5.35
N ARG A 75 6.20 2.99 5.90
CA ARG A 75 6.39 4.14 6.80
C ARG A 75 6.09 5.45 6.10
N SER A 76 6.70 5.66 4.93
CA SER A 76 6.52 6.89 4.17
C SER A 76 5.05 7.17 3.84
N LEU A 77 4.31 6.15 3.40
CA LEU A 77 2.89 6.32 3.08
C LEU A 77 2.03 6.47 4.34
N TYR A 78 2.33 5.75 5.42
CA TYR A 78 1.63 5.91 6.69
C TYR A 78 1.76 7.34 7.22
N ASP A 79 2.98 7.88 7.25
CA ASP A 79 3.24 9.24 7.70
C ASP A 79 2.53 10.27 6.81
N LYS A 80 2.47 10.02 5.50
CA LYS A 80 1.72 10.86 4.57
C LYS A 80 0.21 10.82 4.85
N ILE A 81 -0.38 9.62 5.04
CA ILE A 81 -1.79 9.47 5.40
C ILE A 81 -2.09 10.20 6.71
N LYS A 82 -1.24 10.01 7.72
CA LYS A 82 -1.37 10.69 9.01
C LYS A 82 -1.36 12.21 8.81
N THR A 83 -0.40 12.73 8.04
CA THR A 83 -0.28 14.16 7.73
C THR A 83 -1.50 14.70 6.98
N ASP A 84 -2.00 13.97 5.97
CA ASP A 84 -3.19 14.36 5.21
C ASP A 84 -4.42 14.51 6.13
N ARG A 85 -4.59 13.56 7.06
CA ARG A 85 -5.71 13.58 8.02
C ARG A 85 -5.60 14.72 9.02
N LEU A 86 -4.41 14.96 9.55
CA LEU A 86 -4.15 16.06 10.49
C LEU A 86 -4.35 17.44 9.89
N ASN A 87 -4.04 17.57 8.60
CA ASN A 87 -4.27 18.79 7.84
C ASN A 87 -5.71 18.91 7.31
N ASN A 88 -6.60 17.97 7.66
CA ASN A 88 -7.96 17.89 7.11
C ASN A 88 -7.97 18.00 5.57
N ALA A 89 -7.03 17.30 4.93
CA ALA A 89 -6.90 17.30 3.50
C ALA A 89 -8.19 16.76 2.85
N ARG A 90 -8.59 17.37 1.73
CA ARG A 90 -9.75 16.92 0.95
C ARG A 90 -9.58 15.48 0.44
N GLU A 91 -8.34 15.08 0.19
CA GLU A 91 -7.98 13.77 -0.35
C GLU A 91 -6.91 13.15 0.56
N VAL A 92 -7.12 11.89 0.93
CA VAL A 92 -6.18 11.13 1.76
C VAL A 92 -5.34 10.22 0.87
N SER A 93 -4.03 10.19 1.10
CA SER A 93 -3.10 9.37 0.33
C SER A 93 -3.49 7.88 0.33
N GLY A 94 -3.30 7.23 -0.81
CA GLY A 94 -3.56 5.80 -0.99
C GLY A 94 -5.01 5.42 -1.30
N VAL A 95 -6.00 6.31 -1.12
CA VAL A 95 -7.42 6.02 -1.49
C VAL A 95 -7.53 5.54 -2.94
N ILE A 96 -6.86 6.21 -3.87
CA ILE A 96 -6.89 5.85 -5.29
C ILE A 96 -6.33 4.45 -5.55
N LEU A 97 -5.34 4.01 -4.77
CA LEU A 97 -4.77 2.67 -4.91
C LEU A 97 -5.78 1.62 -4.46
N ALA A 98 -6.54 1.89 -3.41
CA ALA A 98 -7.62 1.02 -2.96
C ALA A 98 -8.76 0.91 -3.98
N VAL A 99 -9.25 2.05 -4.48
CA VAL A 99 -10.31 2.10 -5.51
C VAL A 99 -9.84 1.38 -6.78
N ARG A 100 -8.59 1.61 -7.20
CA ARG A 100 -8.01 0.95 -8.38
C ARG A 100 -8.00 -0.56 -8.21
N THR A 101 -7.54 -1.07 -7.06
CA THR A 101 -7.52 -2.52 -6.79
C THR A 101 -8.91 -3.11 -6.83
N LEU A 102 -9.87 -2.53 -6.09
CA LEU A 102 -11.25 -3.01 -6.08
C LEU A 102 -11.89 -3.03 -7.47
N TRP A 103 -11.60 -2.01 -8.29
CA TRP A 103 -12.10 -1.96 -9.65
C TRP A 103 -11.53 -3.10 -10.50
N PHE A 104 -10.21 -3.31 -10.51
CA PHE A 104 -9.60 -4.40 -11.28
C PHE A 104 -10.06 -5.78 -10.79
N ASP A 105 -10.13 -5.99 -9.47
CA ASP A 105 -10.61 -7.24 -8.88
C ASP A 105 -12.04 -7.54 -9.33
N SER A 106 -12.93 -6.53 -9.29
CA SER A 106 -14.31 -6.70 -9.76
C SER A 106 -14.42 -7.01 -11.25
N LYS A 107 -13.51 -6.48 -12.08
CA LYS A 107 -13.49 -6.77 -13.53
C LYS A 107 -13.00 -8.18 -13.82
N LEU A 108 -12.01 -8.64 -13.08
CA LEU A 108 -11.52 -10.01 -13.18
C LEU A 108 -12.58 -10.99 -12.73
N GLU A 109 -13.21 -10.76 -11.58
CA GLU A 109 -14.28 -11.60 -11.06
C GLU A 109 -15.46 -11.67 -12.05
N ALA A 110 -15.91 -10.52 -12.57
CA ALA A 110 -16.98 -10.48 -13.57
C ALA A 110 -16.60 -11.21 -14.86
N ALA A 111 -15.35 -11.08 -15.32
CA ALA A 111 -14.87 -11.79 -16.50
C ALA A 111 -14.88 -13.31 -16.27
N LEU A 112 -14.30 -13.77 -15.16
CA LEU A 112 -14.25 -15.19 -14.80
C LEU A 112 -15.66 -15.80 -14.68
N ASN A 113 -16.61 -15.07 -14.10
CA ASN A 113 -17.99 -15.51 -13.95
C ASN A 113 -18.81 -15.48 -15.27
N SER A 114 -18.32 -14.84 -16.32
CA SER A 114 -19.00 -14.76 -17.62
C SER A 114 -18.74 -15.95 -18.54
N PHE A 115 -17.71 -16.76 -18.24
CA PHE A 115 -17.42 -17.96 -19.00
C PHE A 115 -18.30 -19.11 -18.48
N ASP A 116 -19.29 -19.54 -19.27
CA ASP A 116 -20.22 -20.65 -18.96
C ASP A 116 -19.50 -22.02 -18.92
N GLY A 117 -18.61 -22.23 -17.95
CA GLY A 117 -17.87 -23.48 -17.75
C GLY A 117 -16.71 -23.72 -18.73
N GLY A 118 -16.34 -22.72 -19.54
CA GLY A 118 -15.14 -22.76 -20.38
C GLY A 118 -13.86 -22.34 -19.64
N GLU A 119 -12.69 -22.73 -20.15
CA GLU A 119 -11.41 -22.30 -19.59
C GLU A 119 -11.17 -20.80 -19.86
N ALA A 120 -11.00 -20.01 -18.79
CA ALA A 120 -10.66 -18.59 -18.88
C ALA A 120 -9.14 -18.41 -18.85
N GLN A 121 -8.63 -17.52 -19.72
CA GLN A 121 -7.23 -17.09 -19.69
C GLN A 121 -7.13 -15.63 -19.24
N VAL A 122 -6.33 -15.38 -18.21
CA VAL A 122 -6.06 -14.02 -17.70
C VAL A 122 -4.60 -13.67 -17.92
N VAL A 123 -4.35 -12.48 -18.47
CA VAL A 123 -2.99 -11.95 -18.70
C VAL A 123 -2.86 -10.60 -18.02
N PHE A 124 -1.90 -10.50 -17.09
CA PHE A 124 -1.53 -9.24 -16.46
C PHE A 124 -0.32 -8.63 -17.17
N LEU A 125 -0.51 -7.47 -17.80
CA LEU A 125 0.58 -6.73 -18.43
C LEU A 125 1.21 -5.76 -17.43
N GLY A 126 2.55 -5.73 -17.39
CA GLY A 126 3.27 -4.90 -16.43
C GLY A 126 3.00 -5.30 -14.97
N ALA A 127 2.84 -6.60 -14.72
CA ALA A 127 2.25 -7.14 -13.49
C ALA A 127 2.90 -6.65 -12.19
N GLY A 128 4.20 -6.31 -12.21
CA GLY A 128 4.90 -5.74 -11.06
C GLY A 128 4.52 -6.43 -9.75
N TRP A 129 4.28 -5.63 -8.72
CA TRP A 129 3.51 -6.04 -7.55
C TRP A 129 2.76 -4.85 -6.99
#